data_AF-A0A7C4B4B9-F1
#
_entry.id   AF-A0A7C4B4B9-F1
#
_cell.length_a   1.000
_cell.length_b   1.000
_cell.length_c   1.000
_cell.angle_alpha   90.00
_cell.angle_beta   90.00
_cell.angle_gamma   90.00
#
_symmetry.space_group_name_H-M   'P 1'
#
loop_
_entity.id
_entity.type
_entity.pdbx_description
1 polymer ?
#
loop_
_entity_poly.entity_id
_entity_poly.type
_entity_poly.pdbx_seq_one_letter_code
_entity_poly.pdbx_strand_id
1 'polypeptide(L)'
;MREKLGVLNLEVIPYTEEPEYVERGWVETVLTLTGKEIIFTFADKHAIIPVENITEIHAITDKKIFKVKKNCIAIGYKTQSGEKGYALIRGPELLISALRCALIVLSGTEIKVEQPLSNVEKGLVLLLFLNVKNKKTQEFLLATFGKELQNALESLKEKGYIDSEHNLTPKGIKFLRERESSQPIPTAPAYTFTFPEAAQMFGMGVVLEAKMRYFLKTFRVPRKYIRMFFEQAEKSELLDFLTYYIKKMGIGDMKVHLINPFKLSITIENNSVPKIYHGRKDLKSCFVLTQFFYRLFSECLQLSASVREMRCINEGADACEFEVEFQPLNLYLTILNEEDIQNLRNIDEGTMPETAPHKFYEALKLTRGKGLTENGEILLRYASNYPIEKWEDFPPPWHLEKIDPRIATDPEFRKLFEEAWKRIEK
;
A
#
# COMPACT_ATOMS: atom_id res chain seq x y z
N MET A 1 26.58 38.81 -26.25
CA MET A 1 26.20 39.41 -24.96
C MET A 1 26.58 38.40 -23.88
N ARG A 2 27.62 38.65 -23.07
CA ARG A 2 28.05 37.74 -21.99
C ARG A 2 27.26 38.11 -20.73
N GLU A 3 26.13 37.48 -20.48
CA GLU A 3 25.46 37.61 -19.18
C GLU A 3 26.28 36.85 -18.14
N LYS A 4 26.93 37.58 -17.22
CA LYS A 4 27.56 36.98 -16.03
C LYS A 4 26.45 36.55 -15.08
N LEU A 5 26.07 35.27 -15.15
CA LEU A 5 25.20 34.63 -14.17
C LEU A 5 25.96 34.37 -12.86
N GLY A 6 26.28 35.45 -12.13
CA GLY A 6 26.82 35.41 -10.76
C GLY A 6 28.27 34.92 -10.62
N VAL A 7 28.90 35.32 -9.51
CA VAL A 7 30.11 34.68 -8.99
C VAL A 7 29.64 33.62 -8.00
N LEU A 8 29.85 32.36 -8.33
CA LEU A 8 29.37 31.24 -7.53
C LEU A 8 30.59 30.51 -7.00
N ASN A 9 30.78 30.50 -5.68
CA ASN A 9 31.78 29.66 -5.05
C ASN A 9 31.33 28.21 -5.19
N LEU A 10 31.96 27.50 -6.12
CA LEU A 10 31.68 26.10 -6.39
C LEU A 10 32.95 25.31 -6.17
N GLU A 11 32.80 24.10 -5.65
CA GLU A 11 33.93 23.19 -5.55
C GLU A 11 33.99 22.33 -6.82
N VAL A 12 35.15 22.26 -7.50
CA VAL A 12 35.30 21.53 -8.78
C VAL A 12 36.51 20.61 -8.80
N ILE A 13 36.34 19.44 -9.43
CA ILE A 13 37.39 18.44 -9.61
C ILE A 13 37.39 18.01 -11.09
N PRO A 14 38.37 18.47 -11.90
CA PRO A 14 38.54 17.99 -13.27
C PRO A 14 39.19 16.60 -13.24
N TYR A 15 38.55 15.62 -13.88
CA TYR A 15 39.01 14.22 -13.90
C TYR A 15 38.99 13.67 -15.33
N THR A 16 39.94 12.80 -15.68
CA THR A 16 40.10 12.22 -17.04
C THR A 16 39.83 10.72 -17.10
N GLU A 17 39.35 10.10 -16.02
CA GLU A 17 38.98 8.67 -15.95
C GLU A 17 37.71 8.45 -15.11
N GLU A 18 37.13 7.24 -15.13
CA GLU A 18 35.96 6.91 -14.30
C GLU A 18 36.25 7.14 -12.81
N PRO A 19 35.30 7.71 -12.04
CA PRO A 19 35.58 8.34 -10.78
C PRO A 19 35.47 7.32 -9.64
N GLU A 20 36.38 6.35 -9.58
CA GLU A 20 36.36 5.37 -8.48
C GLU A 20 36.86 5.95 -7.16
N TYR A 21 37.59 7.08 -7.17
CA TYR A 21 37.99 7.76 -5.94
C TYR A 21 38.39 9.21 -6.19
N VAL A 22 37.80 10.17 -5.47
CA VAL A 22 38.24 11.57 -5.51
C VAL A 22 38.83 11.96 -4.15
N GLU A 23 40.08 11.58 -3.93
CA GLU A 23 40.89 12.02 -2.77
C GLU A 23 41.46 13.43 -2.94
N ARG A 24 41.35 14.04 -4.13
CA ARG A 24 42.08 15.26 -4.51
C ARG A 24 41.58 16.58 -3.92
N GLY A 25 40.62 16.52 -3.00
CA GLY A 25 40.08 17.72 -2.37
C GLY A 25 39.24 18.57 -3.33
N TRP A 26 38.37 19.38 -2.74
CA TRP A 26 37.50 20.28 -3.45
C TRP A 26 38.17 21.65 -3.62
N VAL A 27 38.06 22.26 -4.79
CA VAL A 27 38.67 23.58 -5.07
C VAL A 27 37.59 24.62 -5.30
N GLU A 28 37.54 25.65 -4.46
CA GLU A 28 36.67 26.81 -4.69
C GLU A 28 37.04 27.52 -6.01
N THR A 29 36.05 27.70 -6.86
CA THR A 29 36.17 28.33 -8.18
C THR A 29 34.98 29.21 -8.45
N VAL A 30 35.15 30.14 -9.38
CA VAL A 30 34.03 30.87 -10.01
C VAL A 30 33.61 30.13 -11.28
N LEU A 31 32.33 29.79 -11.39
CA LEU A 31 31.76 29.24 -12.63
C LEU A 31 31.10 30.35 -13.46
N THR A 32 31.51 30.47 -14.71
CA THR A 32 30.82 31.29 -15.71
C THR A 32 30.21 30.39 -16.77
N LEU A 33 28.88 30.39 -16.88
CA LEU A 33 28.16 29.69 -17.93
C LEU A 33 27.86 30.66 -19.08
N THR A 34 28.29 30.30 -20.28
CA THR A 34 27.91 31.00 -21.51
C THR A 34 27.09 30.07 -22.40
N GLY A 35 26.45 30.62 -23.43
CA GLY A 35 25.72 29.78 -24.40
C GLY A 35 26.60 28.79 -25.19
N LYS A 36 27.93 28.84 -25.06
CA LYS A 36 28.87 27.98 -25.81
C LYS A 36 29.83 27.20 -24.92
N GLU A 37 30.11 27.69 -23.71
CA GLU A 37 31.20 27.19 -22.86
C GLU A 37 30.84 27.32 -21.37
N ILE A 38 31.27 26.35 -20.58
CA ILE A 38 31.39 26.43 -19.12
C ILE A 38 32.84 26.79 -18.79
N ILE A 39 33.04 27.86 -18.04
CA ILE A 39 34.37 28.33 -17.65
C ILE A 39 34.50 28.25 -16.12
N PHE A 40 35.49 27.51 -15.65
CA PHE A 40 35.87 27.45 -14.25
C PHE A 40 37.13 28.29 -14.04
N THR A 41 37.05 29.33 -13.21
CA THR A 41 38.18 30.20 -12.90
C THR A 41 38.69 29.94 -11.49
N PHE A 42 39.92 29.44 -11.42
CA PHE A 42 40.71 29.24 -10.21
C PHE A 42 41.80 30.31 -10.17
N ALA A 43 42.20 30.83 -8.99
CA ALA A 43 43.26 31.84 -8.80
C ALA A 43 43.97 32.37 -10.07
N ASP A 44 44.89 31.57 -10.67
CA ASP A 44 45.64 31.92 -11.89
C ASP A 44 45.40 30.98 -13.10
N LYS A 45 44.34 30.16 -13.08
CA LYS A 45 44.04 29.16 -14.12
C LYS A 45 42.57 29.15 -14.50
N HIS A 46 42.27 28.78 -15.75
CA HIS A 46 40.90 28.50 -16.17
C HIS A 46 40.80 27.12 -16.80
N ALA A 47 39.70 26.43 -16.53
CA ALA A 47 39.28 25.23 -17.25
C ALA A 47 38.03 25.55 -18.06
N ILE A 48 37.98 25.12 -19.31
CA ILE A 48 36.87 25.39 -20.23
C ILE A 48 36.30 24.06 -20.72
N ILE A 49 34.98 23.91 -20.60
CA ILE A 49 34.23 22.80 -21.19
C ILE A 49 33.29 23.40 -22.25
N PRO A 50 33.54 23.19 -23.56
CA PRO A 50 32.57 23.52 -24.58
C PRO A 50 31.25 22.79 -24.33
N VAL A 51 30.14 23.51 -24.44
CA VAL A 51 28.79 22.94 -24.20
C VAL A 51 28.50 21.81 -25.18
N GLU A 52 28.97 21.93 -26.43
CA GLU A 52 28.88 20.90 -27.47
C GLU A 52 29.65 19.62 -27.13
N ASN A 53 30.62 19.70 -26.21
CA ASN A 53 31.39 18.55 -25.76
C ASN A 53 30.75 17.85 -24.56
N ILE A 54 29.66 18.39 -23.99
CA ILE A 54 28.93 17.74 -22.91
C ILE A 54 28.24 16.51 -23.47
N THR A 55 28.46 15.37 -22.83
CA THR A 55 27.93 14.07 -23.25
C THR A 55 26.89 13.52 -22.30
N GLU A 56 26.94 13.92 -21.03
CA GLU A 56 25.98 13.51 -20.01
C GLU A 56 25.98 14.46 -18.82
N ILE A 57 24.82 14.63 -18.19
CA ILE A 57 24.63 15.42 -16.98
C ILE A 57 23.95 14.52 -15.95
N HIS A 58 24.65 14.19 -14.87
CA HIS A 58 24.14 13.34 -13.80
C HIS A 58 23.74 14.18 -12.59
N ALA A 59 22.49 14.04 -12.18
CA ALA A 59 22.04 14.53 -10.87
C ALA A 59 22.48 13.52 -9.81
N ILE A 60 23.46 13.88 -8.98
CA ILE A 60 23.91 13.00 -7.90
C ILE A 60 22.96 13.18 -6.72
N THR A 61 21.79 12.55 -6.79
CA THR A 61 20.83 12.46 -5.68
C THR A 61 21.19 11.32 -4.72
N ASP A 62 22.03 10.37 -5.15
CA ASP A 62 22.39 9.19 -4.39
C ASP A 62 23.91 8.98 -4.32
N LYS A 63 24.42 8.60 -3.15
CA LYS A 63 25.85 8.57 -2.79
C LYS A 63 26.71 7.55 -3.57
N LYS A 64 26.12 6.80 -4.51
CA LYS A 64 26.69 5.53 -4.98
C LYS A 64 27.68 5.61 -6.13
N ILE A 65 27.55 6.58 -7.05
CA ILE A 65 28.42 6.61 -8.25
C ILE A 65 29.73 7.37 -7.99
N PHE A 66 29.72 8.35 -7.06
CA PHE A 66 30.86 9.26 -6.89
C PHE A 66 31.30 9.44 -5.42
N LYS A 67 30.71 8.71 -4.44
CA LYS A 67 30.94 8.89 -2.98
C LYS A 67 30.90 10.36 -2.50
N VAL A 68 30.08 11.20 -3.13
CA VAL A 68 30.06 12.65 -2.91
C VAL A 68 29.01 13.07 -1.89
N LYS A 69 29.20 14.22 -1.26
CA LYS A 69 28.21 14.90 -0.39
C LYS A 69 26.94 15.27 -1.21
N LYS A 70 25.80 15.43 -0.51
CA LYS A 70 24.55 15.93 -1.12
C LYS A 70 24.77 17.29 -1.83
N ASN A 71 23.96 17.57 -2.84
CA ASN A 71 23.98 18.80 -3.68
C ASN A 71 25.16 18.90 -4.64
N CYS A 72 25.38 17.84 -5.43
CA CYS A 72 26.39 17.82 -6.49
C CYS A 72 25.78 17.46 -7.85
N ILE A 73 26.40 17.93 -8.93
CA ILE A 73 26.18 17.43 -10.29
C ILE A 73 27.51 16.92 -10.85
N ALA A 74 27.44 15.89 -11.70
CA ALA A 74 28.56 15.50 -12.55
C ALA A 74 28.24 15.85 -14.01
N ILE A 75 29.20 16.46 -14.69
CA ILE A 75 29.15 16.75 -16.11
C ILE A 75 30.19 15.85 -16.78
N GLY A 76 29.74 14.88 -17.57
CA GLY A 76 30.61 14.11 -18.45
C GLY A 76 30.82 14.86 -19.76
N TYR A 77 32.07 15.00 -20.22
CA TYR A 77 32.41 15.73 -21.44
C TYR A 77 33.53 15.05 -22.23
N LYS A 78 33.63 15.35 -23.53
CA LYS A 78 34.78 14.94 -24.35
C LYS A 78 35.90 15.98 -24.26
N THR A 79 37.10 15.54 -23.94
CA THR A 79 38.30 16.38 -23.97
C THR A 79 38.71 16.67 -25.42
N GLN A 80 39.68 17.58 -25.61
CA GLN A 80 40.27 17.82 -26.94
C GLN A 80 40.99 16.59 -27.50
N SER A 81 41.48 15.69 -26.64
CA SER A 81 42.04 14.38 -27.02
C SER A 81 40.97 13.35 -27.41
N GLY A 82 39.68 13.65 -27.24
CA GLY A 82 38.56 12.74 -27.49
C GLY A 82 38.27 11.77 -26.34
N GLU A 83 39.03 11.85 -25.24
CA GLU A 83 38.83 11.07 -24.03
C GLU A 83 37.60 11.58 -23.25
N LYS A 84 37.03 10.71 -22.42
CA LYS A 84 35.92 11.11 -21.53
C LYS A 84 36.51 11.76 -20.27
N GLY A 85 36.10 12.98 -20.01
CA GLY A 85 36.36 13.69 -18.76
C GLY A 85 35.09 13.87 -17.94
N TYR A 86 35.27 14.09 -16.64
CA TYR A 86 34.20 14.43 -15.71
C TYR A 86 34.54 15.70 -14.94
N ALA A 87 33.55 16.57 -14.77
CA ALA A 87 33.60 17.69 -13.85
C ALA A 87 32.52 17.52 -12.79
N LEU A 88 32.95 17.40 -11.53
CA LEU A 88 32.06 17.41 -10.38
C LEU A 88 31.88 18.84 -9.90
N ILE A 89 30.63 19.25 -9.64
CA ILE A 89 30.30 20.59 -9.17
C ILE A 89 29.42 20.47 -7.94
N ARG A 90 29.81 21.15 -6.85
CA ARG A 90 29.05 21.19 -5.59
C ARG A 90 28.69 22.61 -5.20
N GLY A 91 27.47 22.80 -4.70
CA GLY A 91 26.96 24.11 -4.26
C GLY A 91 25.59 24.03 -3.57
N PRO A 92 24.93 25.17 -3.29
CA PRO A 92 23.56 25.20 -2.79
C PRO A 92 22.58 24.48 -3.71
N GLU A 93 21.57 23.80 -3.14
CA GLU A 93 20.63 22.94 -3.88
C GLU A 93 19.89 23.68 -5.02
N LEU A 94 19.39 24.89 -4.74
CA LEU A 94 18.72 25.74 -5.73
C LEU A 94 19.65 26.10 -6.89
N LEU A 95 20.93 26.35 -6.58
CA LEU A 95 21.93 26.72 -7.57
C LEU A 95 22.29 25.54 -8.46
N ILE A 96 22.51 24.38 -7.86
CA ILE A 96 22.80 23.14 -8.58
C ILE A 96 21.61 22.74 -9.46
N SER A 97 20.39 22.94 -8.97
CA SER A 97 19.17 22.71 -9.75
C SER A 97 19.05 23.67 -10.93
N ALA A 98 19.31 24.96 -10.72
CA ALA A 98 19.27 25.97 -11.79
C ALA A 98 20.35 25.73 -12.85
N LEU A 99 21.60 25.45 -12.42
CA LEU A 99 22.71 25.13 -13.30
C LEU A 99 22.41 23.88 -14.13
N ARG A 100 21.85 22.85 -13.52
CA ARG A 100 21.42 21.64 -14.22
C ARG A 100 20.42 21.96 -15.33
N CYS A 101 19.36 22.71 -15.02
CA CYS A 101 18.35 23.10 -16.01
C CYS A 101 18.97 23.89 -17.17
N ALA A 102 19.86 24.85 -16.88
CA ALA A 102 20.52 25.65 -17.90
C ALA A 102 21.41 24.78 -18.81
N LEU A 103 22.18 23.85 -18.25
CA LEU A 103 23.07 22.97 -19.03
C LEU A 103 22.32 22.01 -19.94
N ILE A 104 21.17 21.49 -19.51
CA ILE A 104 20.30 20.64 -20.34
C ILE A 104 19.82 21.40 -21.57
N VAL A 105 19.31 22.63 -21.35
CA VAL A 105 18.82 23.49 -22.42
C VAL A 105 19.94 23.85 -23.40
N LEU A 106 21.12 24.18 -22.90
CA LEU A 106 22.24 24.64 -23.73
C LEU A 106 22.93 23.49 -24.50
N SER A 107 23.05 22.31 -23.89
CA SER A 107 23.75 21.17 -24.51
C SER A 107 22.86 20.31 -25.42
N GLY A 108 21.54 20.45 -25.30
CA GLY A 108 20.60 19.54 -25.97
C GLY A 108 20.73 18.08 -25.50
N THR A 109 21.47 17.83 -24.41
CA THR A 109 21.72 16.48 -23.90
C THR A 109 20.54 16.04 -23.03
N GLU A 110 19.96 14.87 -23.34
CA GLU A 110 18.94 14.26 -22.48
C GLU A 110 19.53 13.87 -21.13
N ILE A 111 18.78 14.13 -20.05
CA ILE A 111 19.22 13.77 -18.71
C ILE A 111 19.17 12.25 -18.56
N LYS A 112 20.33 11.62 -18.36
CA LYS A 112 20.38 10.28 -17.76
C LYS A 112 20.20 10.41 -16.25
N VAL A 113 18.99 10.76 -15.81
CA VAL A 113 18.62 10.50 -14.42
C VAL A 113 18.46 8.99 -14.36
N GLU A 114 19.28 8.27 -13.58
CA GLU A 114 18.82 6.98 -13.07
C GLU A 114 17.58 7.28 -12.24
N GLN A 115 16.41 7.24 -12.87
CA GLN A 115 15.17 7.48 -12.19
C GLN A 115 15.06 6.40 -11.12
N PRO A 116 14.87 6.79 -9.84
CA PRO A 116 14.73 5.82 -8.79
C PRO A 116 13.58 4.89 -9.16
N LEU A 117 13.74 3.59 -8.87
CA LEU A 117 12.69 2.65 -9.18
C LEU A 117 11.37 3.10 -8.53
N SER A 118 10.29 3.08 -9.30
CA SER A 118 8.93 3.31 -8.82
C SER A 118 8.56 2.22 -7.80
N ASN A 119 7.50 2.43 -7.03
CA ASN A 119 7.06 1.41 -6.06
C ASN A 119 6.63 0.10 -6.76
N VAL A 120 6.03 0.21 -7.94
CA VAL A 120 5.67 -0.93 -8.79
C VAL A 120 6.91 -1.65 -9.28
N GLU A 121 7.92 -0.93 -9.78
CA GLU A 121 9.18 -1.50 -10.25
C GLU A 121 9.96 -2.20 -9.12
N LYS A 122 10.02 -1.58 -7.93
CA LYS A 122 10.63 -2.19 -6.74
C LYS A 122 9.93 -3.48 -6.36
N GLY A 123 8.59 -3.47 -6.37
CA GLY A 123 7.78 -4.65 -6.12
C GLY A 123 8.04 -5.72 -7.17
N LEU A 124 8.14 -5.34 -8.45
CA LEU A 124 8.39 -6.29 -9.53
C LEU A 124 9.78 -6.93 -9.46
N VAL A 125 10.83 -6.16 -9.14
CA VAL A 125 12.19 -6.70 -8.90
C VAL A 125 12.16 -7.73 -7.77
N LEU A 126 11.42 -7.46 -6.70
CA LEU A 126 11.23 -8.41 -5.60
C LEU A 126 10.47 -9.67 -6.06
N LEU A 127 9.38 -9.53 -6.81
CA LEU A 127 8.60 -10.67 -7.31
C LEU A 127 9.43 -11.55 -8.25
N LEU A 128 10.24 -10.95 -9.12
CA LEU A 128 11.14 -11.68 -10.02
C LEU A 128 12.29 -12.36 -9.27
N PHE A 129 12.78 -11.76 -8.18
CA PHE A 129 13.74 -12.41 -7.27
C PHE A 129 13.15 -13.66 -6.64
N LEU A 130 11.89 -13.60 -6.25
CA LEU A 130 11.12 -14.73 -5.74
C LEU A 130 10.64 -15.70 -6.83
N ASN A 131 11.12 -15.53 -8.08
CA ASN A 131 10.77 -16.31 -9.26
C ASN A 131 9.27 -16.31 -9.60
N VAL A 132 8.53 -15.28 -9.17
CA VAL A 132 7.13 -15.06 -9.54
C VAL A 132 7.09 -14.43 -10.94
N LYS A 133 7.10 -15.27 -11.97
CA LYS A 133 7.09 -14.84 -13.39
C LYS A 133 5.70 -14.76 -14.02
N ASN A 134 4.69 -15.32 -13.37
CA ASN A 134 3.33 -15.32 -13.89
C ASN A 134 2.76 -13.89 -13.89
N LYS A 135 2.46 -13.35 -15.07
CA LYS A 135 1.98 -11.97 -15.24
C LYS A 135 0.72 -11.67 -14.43
N LYS A 136 -0.30 -12.55 -14.46
CA LYS A 136 -1.55 -12.35 -13.68
C LYS A 136 -1.29 -12.29 -12.17
N THR A 137 -0.31 -13.07 -11.70
CA THR A 137 0.11 -13.05 -10.31
C THR A 137 0.82 -11.74 -9.96
N GLN A 138 1.74 -11.28 -10.82
CA GLN A 138 2.38 -9.97 -10.65
C GLN A 138 1.36 -8.82 -10.66
N GLU A 139 0.39 -8.85 -11.57
CA GLU A 139 -0.69 -7.84 -11.65
C GLU A 139 -1.49 -7.80 -10.36
N PHE A 140 -1.85 -8.97 -9.84
CA PHE A 140 -2.60 -9.11 -8.59
C PHE A 140 -1.82 -8.61 -7.37
N LEU A 141 -0.53 -8.94 -7.27
CA LEU A 141 0.32 -8.62 -6.14
C LEU A 141 0.74 -7.15 -6.08
N LEU A 142 0.90 -6.51 -7.24
CA LEU A 142 1.27 -5.10 -7.34
C LEU A 142 0.07 -4.17 -7.43
N ALA A 143 -1.15 -4.73 -7.55
CA ALA A 143 -2.38 -3.99 -7.87
C ALA A 143 -2.22 -3.12 -9.13
N THR A 144 -1.45 -3.63 -10.10
CA THR A 144 -1.06 -2.93 -11.33
C THR A 144 -1.48 -3.77 -12.52
N PHE A 145 -2.31 -3.26 -13.43
CA PHE A 145 -2.95 -4.10 -14.46
C PHE A 145 -2.58 -3.70 -15.89
N GLY A 146 -2.46 -4.71 -16.77
CA GLY A 146 -2.37 -4.50 -18.21
C GLY A 146 -1.13 -3.71 -18.63
N LYS A 147 -1.35 -2.50 -19.18
CA LYS A 147 -0.28 -1.65 -19.73
C LYS A 147 0.67 -1.14 -18.66
N GLU A 148 0.19 -0.86 -17.46
CA GLU A 148 1.03 -0.29 -16.40
C GLU A 148 2.10 -1.29 -15.92
N LEU A 149 1.73 -2.58 -15.79
CA LEU A 149 2.68 -3.63 -15.47
C LEU A 149 3.68 -3.84 -16.62
N GLN A 150 3.21 -3.81 -17.86
CA GLN A 150 4.08 -3.93 -19.03
C GLN A 150 5.10 -2.78 -19.08
N ASN A 151 4.67 -1.56 -18.81
CA ASN A 151 5.55 -0.40 -18.77
C ASN A 151 6.60 -0.53 -17.66
N ALA A 152 6.23 -1.06 -16.49
CA ALA A 152 7.18 -1.31 -15.40
C ALA A 152 8.21 -2.39 -15.76
N LEU A 153 7.79 -3.46 -16.45
CA LEU A 153 8.68 -4.51 -16.98
C LEU A 153 9.67 -3.95 -18.01
N GLU A 154 9.18 -3.20 -19.01
CA GLU A 154 10.06 -2.60 -20.03
C GLU A 154 11.03 -1.59 -19.40
N SER A 155 10.55 -0.74 -18.50
CA SER A 155 11.40 0.22 -17.79
C SER A 155 12.48 -0.48 -16.95
N LEU A 156 12.18 -1.59 -16.28
CA LEU A 156 13.20 -2.36 -15.55
C LEU A 156 14.23 -3.01 -16.47
N LYS A 157 13.81 -3.44 -17.66
CA LYS A 157 14.68 -3.99 -18.70
C LYS A 157 15.60 -2.91 -19.27
N GLU A 158 15.06 -1.74 -19.61
CA GLU A 158 15.82 -0.57 -20.05
C GLU A 158 16.84 -0.11 -18.99
N LYS A 159 16.44 -0.12 -17.71
CA LYS A 159 17.31 0.21 -16.58
C LYS A 159 18.33 -0.90 -16.23
N GLY A 160 18.25 -2.05 -16.90
CA GLY A 160 19.17 -3.18 -16.78
C GLY A 160 19.01 -4.00 -15.51
N TYR A 161 17.86 -3.93 -14.82
CA TYR A 161 17.57 -4.74 -13.63
C TYR A 161 17.09 -6.15 -13.97
N ILE A 162 16.50 -6.32 -15.17
CA ILE A 162 16.03 -7.60 -15.69
C ILE A 162 16.48 -7.78 -17.15
N ASP A 163 16.56 -9.02 -17.61
CA ASP A 163 16.89 -9.37 -19.00
C ASP A 163 15.63 -9.47 -19.89
N SER A 164 15.82 -9.87 -21.16
CA SER A 164 14.73 -10.05 -22.13
C SER A 164 13.75 -11.17 -21.79
N GLU A 165 14.13 -12.09 -20.90
CA GLU A 165 13.29 -13.18 -20.40
C GLU A 165 12.68 -12.87 -19.03
N HIS A 166 12.82 -11.62 -18.57
CA HIS A 166 12.43 -11.14 -17.25
C HIS A 166 13.13 -11.87 -16.09
N ASN A 167 14.34 -12.39 -16.29
CA ASN A 167 15.20 -12.82 -15.19
C ASN A 167 15.93 -11.61 -14.60
N LEU A 168 16.21 -11.63 -13.29
CA LEU A 168 17.04 -10.60 -12.70
C LEU A 168 18.49 -10.69 -13.21
N THR A 169 19.02 -9.54 -13.58
CA THR A 169 20.44 -9.37 -13.89
C THR A 169 21.26 -9.28 -12.60
N PRO A 170 22.59 -9.36 -12.66
CA PRO A 170 23.45 -9.06 -11.51
C PRO A 170 23.17 -7.67 -10.89
N LYS A 171 22.80 -6.66 -11.69
CA LYS A 171 22.38 -5.33 -11.21
C LYS A 171 21.10 -5.42 -10.39
N GLY A 172 20.09 -6.16 -10.86
CA GLY A 172 18.85 -6.40 -10.12
C GLY A 172 19.04 -7.12 -8.80
N ILE A 173 19.91 -8.15 -8.77
CA ILE A 173 20.26 -8.88 -7.55
C ILE A 173 21.04 -7.98 -6.58
N LYS A 174 22.00 -7.20 -7.09
CA LYS A 174 22.81 -6.27 -6.30
C LYS A 174 21.95 -5.17 -5.67
N PHE A 175 20.95 -4.66 -6.37
CA PHE A 175 19.99 -3.69 -5.83
C PHE A 175 19.27 -4.19 -4.58
N LEU A 176 18.90 -5.48 -4.54
CA LEU A 176 18.26 -6.10 -3.39
C LEU A 176 19.25 -6.26 -2.22
N ARG A 177 20.49 -6.67 -2.51
CA ARG A 177 21.56 -6.89 -1.51
C ARG A 177 22.12 -5.60 -0.91
N GLU A 178 22.30 -4.55 -1.70
CA GLU A 178 22.82 -3.26 -1.23
C GLU A 178 21.83 -2.51 -0.32
N ARG A 179 20.57 -2.96 -0.26
CA ARG A 179 19.60 -2.47 0.73
C ARG A 179 19.86 -3.03 2.13
N GLU A 180 20.60 -4.12 2.24
CA GLU A 180 21.01 -4.74 3.52
C GLU A 180 22.23 -4.05 4.15
N SER A 181 23.02 -3.28 3.39
CA SER A 181 24.39 -2.90 3.80
C SER A 181 24.71 -1.40 3.94
N SER A 182 23.74 -0.47 3.93
CA SER A 182 24.02 0.98 4.11
C SER A 182 23.07 1.70 5.09
N GLN A 183 23.59 1.97 6.31
CA GLN A 183 23.00 2.61 7.51
C GLN A 183 22.68 4.14 7.37
N PRO A 184 22.29 4.87 8.45
CA PRO A 184 21.19 4.76 9.41
C PRO A 184 20.18 5.94 9.27
N ILE A 185 18.95 5.82 9.79
CA ILE A 185 18.00 6.94 9.89
C ILE A 185 17.88 7.38 11.36
N PRO A 186 17.90 8.69 11.68
CA PRO A 186 17.81 9.16 13.06
C PRO A 186 16.39 8.99 13.64
N THR A 187 16.37 8.54 14.90
CA THR A 187 15.29 8.64 15.91
C THR A 187 13.87 8.27 15.48
N ALA A 188 13.67 6.97 15.22
CA ALA A 188 12.50 6.19 15.62
C ALA A 188 13.04 4.82 16.05
N PRO A 189 12.36 4.02 16.91
CA PRO A 189 12.92 2.77 17.42
C PRO A 189 13.45 1.92 16.26
N ALA A 190 14.74 1.57 16.32
CA ALA A 190 15.44 0.93 15.23
C ALA A 190 14.87 -0.48 14.98
N TYR A 191 14.12 -0.64 13.88
CA TYR A 191 13.59 -1.93 13.44
C TYR A 191 14.61 -2.58 12.50
N THR A 192 15.11 -3.76 12.86
CA THR A 192 16.00 -4.57 12.02
C THR A 192 15.31 -5.90 11.76
N PHE A 193 14.49 -5.97 10.70
CA PHE A 193 14.13 -7.26 10.12
C PHE A 193 15.26 -7.69 9.19
N THR A 194 15.68 -8.94 9.26
CA THR A 194 16.52 -9.53 8.21
C THR A 194 15.69 -9.65 6.91
N PHE A 195 16.34 -9.64 5.75
CA PHE A 195 15.63 -9.77 4.46
C PHE A 195 14.78 -11.05 4.36
N PRO A 196 15.22 -12.24 4.83
CA PRO A 196 14.38 -13.43 4.87
C PRO A 196 13.11 -13.26 5.73
N GLU A 197 13.22 -12.62 6.89
CA GLU A 197 12.08 -12.32 7.75
C GLU A 197 11.10 -11.37 7.05
N ALA A 198 11.59 -10.29 6.43
CA ALA A 198 10.76 -9.36 5.67
C ALA A 198 10.05 -10.03 4.48
N ALA A 199 10.73 -10.92 3.76
CA ALA A 199 10.16 -11.67 2.64
C ALA A 199 9.09 -12.69 3.10
N GLN A 200 9.33 -13.39 4.21
CA GLN A 200 8.37 -14.31 4.83
C GLN A 200 7.11 -13.56 5.30
N MET A 201 7.29 -12.42 5.98
CA MET A 201 6.19 -11.57 6.43
C MET A 201 5.35 -11.07 5.25
N PHE A 202 6.01 -10.66 4.15
CA PHE A 202 5.34 -10.23 2.93
C PHE A 202 4.54 -11.37 2.29
N GLY A 203 5.14 -12.55 2.13
CA GLY A 203 4.47 -13.73 1.57
C GLY A 203 3.24 -14.17 2.38
N MET A 204 3.35 -14.19 3.70
CA MET A 204 2.22 -14.50 4.59
C MET A 204 1.11 -13.46 4.50
N GLY A 205 1.45 -12.17 4.48
CA GLY A 205 0.49 -11.08 4.32
C GLY A 205 -0.28 -11.16 3.00
N VAL A 206 0.42 -11.42 1.90
CA VAL A 206 -0.15 -11.59 0.56
C VAL A 206 -1.17 -12.74 0.51
N VAL A 207 -0.80 -13.91 1.04
CA VAL A 207 -1.69 -15.09 1.03
C VAL A 207 -2.96 -14.80 1.82
N LEU A 208 -2.81 -14.13 2.97
CA LEU A 208 -3.95 -13.78 3.80
C LEU A 208 -4.87 -12.80 3.09
N GLU A 209 -4.31 -11.74 2.49
CA GLU A 209 -5.08 -10.74 1.77
C GLU A 209 -5.80 -11.34 0.54
N ALA A 210 -5.17 -12.30 -0.14
CA ALA A 210 -5.80 -13.02 -1.25
C ALA A 210 -7.02 -13.84 -0.80
N LYS A 211 -6.91 -14.58 0.32
CA LYS A 211 -8.05 -15.31 0.91
C LYS A 211 -9.20 -14.36 1.28
N MET A 212 -8.87 -13.24 1.92
CA MET A 212 -9.83 -12.19 2.29
C MET A 212 -10.51 -11.58 1.07
N ARG A 213 -9.75 -11.21 0.02
CA ARG A 213 -10.31 -10.65 -1.21
C ARG A 213 -11.23 -11.64 -1.93
N TYR A 214 -10.84 -12.91 -2.01
CA TYR A 214 -11.67 -13.95 -2.60
C TYR A 214 -12.99 -14.11 -1.83
N PHE A 215 -12.92 -14.12 -0.50
CA PHE A 215 -14.12 -14.15 0.35
C PHE A 215 -15.04 -12.97 0.05
N LEU A 216 -14.55 -11.73 0.16
CA LEU A 216 -15.37 -10.53 -0.07
C LEU A 216 -16.02 -10.52 -1.47
N LYS A 217 -15.34 -11.05 -2.49
CA LYS A 217 -15.88 -11.13 -3.85
C LYS A 217 -17.05 -12.12 -3.99
N THR A 218 -17.01 -13.21 -3.23
CA THR A 218 -17.99 -14.31 -3.32
C THR A 218 -19.05 -14.25 -2.23
N PHE A 219 -18.82 -13.43 -1.21
CA PHE A 219 -19.70 -13.30 -0.07
C PHE A 219 -20.88 -12.38 -0.36
N ARG A 220 -22.07 -12.98 -0.42
CA ARG A 220 -23.35 -12.30 -0.57
C ARG A 220 -24.31 -12.89 0.44
N VAL A 221 -25.01 -12.05 1.19
CA VAL A 221 -25.91 -12.51 2.25
C VAL A 221 -27.29 -11.88 2.04
N PRO A 222 -28.37 -12.68 1.97
CA PRO A 222 -29.72 -12.14 1.92
C PRO A 222 -30.05 -11.32 3.17
N ARG A 223 -30.77 -10.21 3.01
CA ARG A 223 -31.09 -9.28 4.11
C ARG A 223 -31.78 -9.94 5.31
N LYS A 224 -32.58 -10.98 5.08
CA LYS A 224 -33.20 -11.77 6.17
C LYS A 224 -32.19 -12.30 7.18
N TYR A 225 -31.02 -12.77 6.73
CA TYR A 225 -29.98 -13.28 7.63
C TYR A 225 -29.18 -12.15 8.29
N ILE A 226 -29.07 -10.99 7.63
CA ILE A 226 -28.53 -9.77 8.23
C ILE A 226 -29.45 -9.30 9.36
N ARG A 227 -30.77 -9.26 9.14
CA ARG A 227 -31.75 -8.96 10.20
C ARG A 227 -31.66 -9.94 11.36
N MET A 228 -31.64 -11.25 11.08
CA MET A 228 -31.50 -12.27 12.12
C MET A 228 -30.25 -12.07 12.99
N PHE A 229 -29.15 -11.59 12.40
CA PHE A 229 -27.95 -11.22 13.16
C PHE A 229 -28.20 -10.10 14.19
N PHE A 230 -29.03 -9.10 13.88
CA PHE A 230 -29.37 -8.03 14.83
C PHE A 230 -30.51 -8.40 15.79
N GLU A 231 -31.40 -9.33 15.41
CA GLU A 231 -32.45 -9.82 16.29
C GLU A 231 -31.93 -10.82 17.34
N GLN A 232 -31.08 -11.76 16.90
CA GLN A 232 -30.61 -12.89 17.71
C GLN A 232 -29.17 -13.24 17.32
N ALA A 233 -28.22 -12.33 17.59
CA ALA A 233 -26.81 -12.47 17.20
C ALA A 233 -26.21 -13.85 17.55
N GLU A 234 -26.48 -14.36 18.74
CA GLU A 234 -25.95 -15.66 19.23
C GLU A 234 -26.48 -16.88 18.48
N LYS A 235 -27.59 -16.76 17.75
CA LYS A 235 -28.19 -17.84 16.95
C LYS A 235 -28.09 -17.58 15.44
N SER A 236 -27.27 -16.61 15.06
CA SER A 236 -27.18 -16.16 13.68
C SER A 236 -26.29 -17.09 12.87
N GLU A 237 -26.86 -17.73 11.84
CA GLU A 237 -26.10 -18.52 10.85
C GLU A 237 -25.00 -17.69 10.17
N LEU A 238 -25.26 -16.39 9.98
CA LEU A 238 -24.27 -15.44 9.47
C LEU A 238 -23.05 -15.37 10.39
N LEU A 239 -23.27 -15.28 11.71
CA LEU A 239 -22.19 -15.23 12.68
C LEU A 239 -21.40 -16.54 12.73
N ASP A 240 -22.09 -17.68 12.74
CA ASP A 240 -21.46 -19.00 12.72
C ASP A 240 -20.58 -19.17 11.48
N PHE A 241 -21.10 -18.77 10.32
CA PHE A 241 -20.37 -18.83 9.06
C PHE A 241 -19.15 -17.91 9.05
N LEU A 242 -19.28 -16.67 9.52
CA LEU A 242 -18.15 -15.74 9.61
C LEU A 242 -17.07 -16.28 10.54
N THR A 243 -17.46 -16.83 11.69
CA THR A 243 -16.54 -17.40 12.68
C THR A 243 -15.80 -18.60 12.12
N TYR A 244 -16.53 -19.52 11.47
CA TYR A 244 -15.96 -20.64 10.75
C TYR A 244 -14.97 -20.20 9.68
N TYR A 245 -15.32 -19.20 8.86
CA TYR A 245 -14.49 -18.77 7.75
C TYR A 245 -13.21 -18.06 8.21
N ILE A 246 -13.29 -17.20 9.23
CA ILE A 246 -12.11 -16.55 9.85
C ILE A 246 -11.13 -17.61 10.37
N LYS A 247 -11.64 -18.63 11.06
CA LYS A 247 -10.83 -19.77 11.52
C LYS A 247 -10.21 -20.54 10.35
N LYS A 248 -11.02 -20.85 9.32
CA LYS A 248 -10.58 -21.57 8.10
C LYS A 248 -9.54 -20.80 7.28
N MET A 249 -9.54 -19.46 7.33
CA MET A 249 -8.49 -18.64 6.73
C MET A 249 -7.15 -18.76 7.46
N GLY A 250 -7.15 -19.25 8.71
CA GLY A 250 -5.97 -19.31 9.58
C GLY A 250 -5.72 -17.99 10.32
N ILE A 251 -6.74 -17.15 10.48
CA ILE A 251 -6.64 -15.87 11.19
C ILE A 251 -6.64 -16.08 12.70
N GLY A 252 -7.58 -16.88 13.22
CA GLY A 252 -7.73 -17.12 14.65
C GLY A 252 -9.15 -17.51 15.01
N ASP A 253 -9.43 -17.53 16.32
CA ASP A 253 -10.75 -17.82 16.84
C ASP A 253 -11.50 -16.50 17.05
N MET A 254 -12.54 -16.27 16.24
CA MET A 254 -13.33 -15.05 16.29
C MET A 254 -14.49 -15.18 17.28
N LYS A 255 -14.72 -14.12 18.05
CA LYS A 255 -15.92 -13.91 18.86
C LYS A 255 -16.52 -12.56 18.48
N VAL A 256 -17.83 -12.49 18.42
CA VAL A 256 -18.56 -11.24 18.11
C VAL A 256 -19.56 -10.98 19.23
N HIS A 257 -19.56 -9.74 19.70
CA HIS A 257 -20.46 -9.28 20.74
C HIS A 257 -21.15 -8.00 20.27
N LEU A 258 -22.48 -8.03 20.19
CA LEU A 258 -23.28 -6.84 19.91
C LEU A 258 -23.37 -6.00 21.19
N ILE A 259 -22.69 -4.86 21.22
CA ILE A 259 -22.69 -3.95 22.38
C ILE A 259 -24.03 -3.20 22.44
N ASN A 260 -24.48 -2.74 21.27
CA ASN A 260 -25.80 -2.17 21.02
C ASN A 260 -26.08 -2.29 19.51
N PRO A 261 -27.29 -1.96 19.01
CA PRO A 261 -27.61 -2.14 17.60
C PRO A 261 -26.66 -1.46 16.61
N PHE A 262 -26.02 -0.37 17.01
CA PHE A 262 -25.14 0.43 16.17
C PHE A 262 -23.66 0.15 16.42
N LYS A 263 -23.33 -0.76 17.33
CA LYS A 263 -21.95 -1.04 17.72
C LYS A 263 -21.75 -2.51 18.05
N LEU A 264 -20.80 -3.14 17.37
CA LEU A 264 -20.34 -4.48 17.70
C LEU A 264 -18.84 -4.48 18.03
N SER A 265 -18.44 -5.45 18.85
CA SER A 265 -17.06 -5.78 19.13
C SER A 265 -16.73 -7.12 18.50
N ILE A 266 -15.59 -7.18 17.81
CA ILE A 266 -15.01 -8.42 17.28
C ILE A 266 -13.72 -8.67 18.04
N THR A 267 -13.62 -9.83 18.67
CA THR A 267 -12.39 -10.29 19.32
C THR A 267 -11.82 -11.45 18.52
N ILE A 268 -10.52 -11.42 18.22
CA ILE A 268 -9.80 -12.55 17.61
C ILE A 268 -8.74 -13.02 18.57
N GLU A 269 -8.98 -14.20 19.14
CA GLU A 269 -8.00 -14.96 19.93
C GLU A 269 -7.03 -15.69 18.99
N ASN A 270 -5.80 -15.93 19.47
CA ASN A 270 -4.75 -16.59 18.69
C ASN A 270 -4.47 -15.94 17.32
N ASN A 271 -4.70 -14.62 17.20
CA ASN A 271 -4.61 -13.91 15.94
C ASN A 271 -3.24 -14.10 15.27
N SER A 272 -3.24 -14.59 14.02
CA SER A 272 -2.02 -14.82 13.24
C SER A 272 -1.49 -13.54 12.60
N VAL A 273 -2.31 -12.50 12.44
CA VAL A 273 -1.91 -11.23 11.81
C VAL A 273 -0.80 -10.51 12.60
N PRO A 274 -0.89 -10.35 13.93
CA PRO A 274 0.22 -9.81 14.72
C PRO A 274 1.52 -10.59 14.55
N LYS A 275 1.44 -11.93 14.37
CA LYS A 275 2.61 -12.80 14.15
C LYS A 275 3.29 -12.52 12.80
N ILE A 276 2.52 -12.09 11.79
CA ILE A 276 3.08 -11.60 10.52
C ILE A 276 3.94 -10.34 10.77
N TYR A 277 3.68 -9.56 11.82
CA TYR A 277 4.40 -8.32 12.13
C TYR A 277 5.16 -8.37 13.47
N HIS A 278 5.65 -9.56 13.86
CA HIS A 278 6.22 -9.88 15.18
C HIS A 278 7.37 -8.97 15.68
N GLY A 279 8.00 -8.17 14.82
CA GLY A 279 9.00 -7.16 15.23
C GLY A 279 8.43 -5.78 15.59
N ARG A 280 7.10 -5.60 15.58
CA ARG A 280 6.43 -4.35 15.95
C ARG A 280 5.80 -4.47 17.34
N LYS A 281 6.59 -4.26 18.39
CA LYS A 281 6.06 -4.09 19.75
C LYS A 281 5.48 -2.67 19.89
N ASP A 282 4.44 -2.54 20.69
CA ASP A 282 3.78 -1.26 21.03
C ASP A 282 3.03 -0.58 19.86
N LEU A 283 2.63 -1.35 18.84
CA LEU A 283 1.82 -0.85 17.73
C LEU A 283 0.70 -1.80 17.32
N LYS A 284 -0.49 -1.23 17.07
CA LYS A 284 -1.57 -1.87 16.30
C LYS A 284 -1.07 -2.29 14.92
N SER A 285 -1.33 -3.55 14.58
CA SER A 285 -0.73 -4.19 13.40
C SER A 285 -1.75 -4.95 12.55
N CYS A 286 -3.01 -4.99 12.97
CA CYS A 286 -4.07 -5.69 12.27
C CYS A 286 -4.83 -4.81 11.27
N PHE A 287 -4.16 -3.84 10.63
CA PHE A 287 -4.77 -2.94 9.65
C PHE A 287 -5.49 -3.70 8.52
N VAL A 288 -4.94 -4.84 8.09
CA VAL A 288 -5.53 -5.69 7.06
C VAL A 288 -6.88 -6.28 7.50
N LEU A 289 -7.04 -6.61 8.79
CA LEU A 289 -8.31 -7.07 9.36
C LEU A 289 -9.29 -5.93 9.53
N THR A 290 -8.82 -4.74 9.94
CA THR A 290 -9.65 -3.53 9.99
C THR A 290 -10.25 -3.22 8.62
N GLN A 291 -9.44 -3.26 7.56
CA GLN A 291 -9.91 -3.08 6.18
C GLN A 291 -10.83 -4.20 5.73
N PHE A 292 -10.49 -5.46 6.04
CA PHE A 292 -11.35 -6.60 5.72
C PHE A 292 -12.75 -6.46 6.34
N PHE A 293 -12.83 -6.15 7.63
CA PHE A 293 -14.11 -5.96 8.32
C PHE A 293 -14.86 -4.74 7.78
N TYR A 294 -14.19 -3.63 7.51
CA TYR A 294 -14.82 -2.48 6.89
C TYR A 294 -15.51 -2.87 5.57
N ARG A 295 -14.80 -3.57 4.69
CA ARG A 295 -15.34 -4.01 3.40
C ARG A 295 -16.45 -5.06 3.58
N LEU A 296 -16.29 -5.97 4.53
CA LEU A 296 -17.31 -6.97 4.85
C LEU A 296 -18.64 -6.30 5.22
N PHE A 297 -18.63 -5.38 6.18
CA PHE A 297 -19.86 -4.72 6.63
C PHE A 297 -20.37 -3.71 5.60
N SER A 298 -19.52 -2.82 5.10
CA SER A 298 -19.94 -1.73 4.21
C SER A 298 -20.24 -2.18 2.78
N GLU A 299 -19.42 -3.07 2.20
CA GLU A 299 -19.57 -3.49 0.78
C GLU A 299 -20.42 -4.75 0.64
N CYS A 300 -20.17 -5.79 1.46
CA CYS A 300 -20.85 -7.07 1.29
C CYS A 300 -22.21 -7.11 1.99
N LEU A 301 -22.31 -6.56 3.20
CA LEU A 301 -23.55 -6.51 3.97
C LEU A 301 -24.33 -5.20 3.77
N GLN A 302 -23.76 -4.21 3.08
CA GLN A 302 -24.36 -2.90 2.83
C GLN A 302 -24.76 -2.16 4.12
N LEU A 303 -24.01 -2.43 5.19
CA LEU A 303 -24.10 -1.79 6.49
C LEU A 303 -22.96 -0.77 6.58
N SER A 304 -23.20 0.44 6.09
CA SER A 304 -22.30 1.60 6.19
C SER A 304 -21.66 1.65 7.58
N ALA A 305 -20.41 1.21 7.66
CA ALA A 305 -19.71 0.98 8.93
C ALA A 305 -18.38 1.71 8.97
N SER A 306 -17.93 2.04 10.18
CA SER A 306 -16.53 2.35 10.47
C SER A 306 -15.95 1.24 11.32
N VAL A 307 -14.67 0.92 11.11
CA VAL A 307 -13.97 -0.13 11.87
C VAL A 307 -12.68 0.42 12.44
N ARG A 308 -12.43 0.14 13.73
CA ARG A 308 -11.21 0.53 14.42
C ARG A 308 -10.63 -0.64 15.19
N GLU A 309 -9.33 -0.83 15.09
CA GLU A 309 -8.59 -1.74 15.97
C GLU A 309 -8.45 -1.07 17.35
N MET A 310 -9.01 -1.71 18.38
CA MET A 310 -9.04 -1.21 19.76
C MET A 310 -7.85 -1.69 20.56
N ARG A 311 -7.51 -2.98 20.43
CA ARG A 311 -6.38 -3.63 21.10
C ARG A 311 -5.67 -4.60 20.15
N CYS A 312 -4.38 -4.78 20.33
CA CYS A 312 -3.56 -5.68 19.53
C CYS A 312 -2.65 -6.55 20.41
N ILE A 313 -2.43 -7.81 20.01
CA ILE A 313 -1.45 -8.69 20.66
C ILE A 313 -0.04 -8.08 20.62
N ASN A 314 0.29 -7.37 19.53
CA ASN A 314 1.57 -6.67 19.40
C ASN A 314 1.73 -5.46 20.34
N GLU A 315 0.63 -4.96 20.92
CA GLU A 315 0.61 -3.96 22.00
C GLU A 315 0.56 -4.61 23.40
N GLY A 316 0.73 -5.94 23.48
CA GLY A 316 0.71 -6.68 24.75
C GLY A 316 -0.68 -7.10 25.24
N ALA A 317 -1.73 -6.97 24.41
CA ALA A 317 -3.06 -7.50 24.75
C ALA A 317 -3.13 -9.03 24.56
N ASP A 318 -4.06 -9.70 25.25
CA ASP A 318 -4.27 -11.16 25.12
C ASP A 318 -4.93 -11.55 23.78
N ALA A 319 -5.66 -10.61 23.18
CA ALA A 319 -6.37 -10.78 21.91
C ALA A 319 -6.39 -9.48 21.11
N CYS A 320 -6.69 -9.59 19.81
CA CYS A 320 -6.96 -8.43 18.98
C CYS A 320 -8.44 -8.09 19.04
N GLU A 321 -8.78 -6.84 19.40
CA GLU A 321 -10.14 -6.36 19.51
C GLU A 321 -10.40 -5.29 18.46
N PHE A 322 -11.55 -5.38 17.79
CA PHE A 322 -12.02 -4.41 16.81
C PHE A 322 -13.40 -3.91 17.21
N GLU A 323 -13.63 -2.63 17.04
CA GLU A 323 -14.93 -2.02 17.19
C GLU A 323 -15.47 -1.67 15.80
N VAL A 324 -16.71 -2.07 15.53
CA VAL A 324 -17.44 -1.71 14.31
C VAL A 324 -18.63 -0.85 14.72
N GLU A 325 -18.71 0.35 14.16
CA GLU A 325 -19.82 1.28 14.38
C GLU A 325 -20.63 1.43 13.09
N PHE A 326 -21.94 1.25 13.17
CA PHE A 326 -22.87 1.35 12.05
C PHE A 326 -23.56 2.72 12.02
N GLN A 327 -23.76 3.24 10.82
CA GLN A 327 -24.60 4.41 10.62
C GLN A 327 -26.08 4.02 10.83
N PRO A 328 -26.80 4.63 11.78
CA PRO A 328 -28.14 4.15 12.18
C PRO A 328 -29.15 4.08 11.04
N LEU A 329 -29.22 5.11 10.19
CA LEU A 329 -30.19 5.17 9.11
C LEU A 329 -29.99 4.04 8.09
N ASN A 330 -28.75 3.83 7.65
CA ASN A 330 -28.41 2.76 6.72
C ASN A 330 -28.65 1.37 7.35
N LEU A 331 -28.37 1.19 8.65
CA LEU A 331 -28.72 -0.05 9.34
C LEU A 331 -30.23 -0.32 9.23
N TYR A 332 -31.08 0.66 9.54
CA TYR A 332 -32.53 0.52 9.45
C TYR A 332 -32.98 0.15 8.02
N LEU A 333 -32.47 0.85 7.01
CA LEU A 333 -32.81 0.62 5.60
C LEU A 333 -32.39 -0.77 5.11
N THR A 334 -31.38 -1.37 5.72
CA THR A 334 -30.90 -2.71 5.37
C THR A 334 -31.67 -3.82 6.09
N ILE A 335 -32.05 -3.64 7.36
CA ILE A 335 -32.63 -4.72 8.19
C ILE A 335 -34.15 -4.67 8.31
N LEU A 336 -34.78 -3.55 8.00
CA LEU A 336 -36.24 -3.41 8.00
C LEU A 336 -36.82 -3.72 6.63
N ASN A 337 -38.07 -4.14 6.61
CA ASN A 337 -38.85 -4.38 5.39
C ASN A 337 -40.04 -3.40 5.29
N GLU A 338 -40.83 -3.52 4.22
CA GLU A 338 -42.01 -2.68 3.99
C GLU A 338 -43.05 -2.82 5.12
N GLU A 339 -43.23 -4.04 5.66
CA GLU A 339 -44.15 -4.31 6.77
C GLU A 339 -43.71 -3.59 8.05
N ASP A 340 -42.41 -3.55 8.34
CA ASP A 340 -41.90 -2.83 9.51
C ASP A 340 -42.17 -1.34 9.42
N ILE A 341 -41.99 -0.75 8.23
CA ILE A 341 -42.28 0.67 8.02
C ILE A 341 -43.78 0.93 8.18
N GLN A 342 -44.63 0.03 7.69
CA GLN A 342 -46.06 0.16 7.91
C GLN A 342 -46.43 0.06 9.40
N ASN A 343 -45.81 -0.86 10.14
CA ASN A 343 -46.00 -0.98 11.59
C ASN A 343 -45.56 0.29 12.33
N LEU A 344 -44.42 0.87 11.96
CA LEU A 344 -43.93 2.12 12.55
C LEU A 344 -44.83 3.32 12.21
N ARG A 345 -45.40 3.39 11.01
CA ARG A 345 -46.42 4.39 10.65
C ARG A 345 -47.69 4.25 11.48
N ASN A 346 -48.18 3.01 11.64
CA ASN A 346 -49.34 2.76 12.47
C ASN A 346 -49.08 3.23 13.92
N ILE A 347 -47.87 3.00 14.45
CA ILE A 347 -47.46 3.49 15.78
C ILE A 347 -47.44 5.02 15.84
N ASP A 348 -46.94 5.71 14.80
CA ASP A 348 -46.96 7.17 14.68
C ASP A 348 -48.40 7.73 14.73
N GLU A 349 -49.32 7.04 14.08
CA GLU A 349 -50.76 7.34 14.06
C GLU A 349 -51.49 6.93 15.36
N GLY A 350 -50.79 6.39 16.34
CA GLY A 350 -51.35 5.95 17.63
C GLY A 350 -52.04 4.58 17.58
N THR A 351 -51.89 3.84 16.49
CA THR A 351 -52.48 2.52 16.27
C THR A 351 -51.40 1.46 16.42
N MET A 352 -51.33 0.79 17.58
CA MET A 352 -50.27 -0.18 17.85
C MET A 352 -50.68 -1.60 17.42
N PRO A 353 -50.07 -2.20 16.37
CA PRO A 353 -50.43 -3.55 15.95
C PRO A 353 -49.93 -4.58 16.99
N GLU A 354 -50.75 -5.56 17.35
CA GLU A 354 -50.36 -6.63 18.29
C GLU A 354 -49.26 -7.54 17.73
N THR A 355 -49.20 -7.69 16.40
CA THR A 355 -48.23 -8.54 15.69
C THR A 355 -46.89 -7.86 15.43
N ALA A 356 -46.76 -6.56 15.71
CA ALA A 356 -45.53 -5.84 15.45
C ALA A 356 -44.40 -6.30 16.39
N PRO A 357 -43.16 -6.43 15.90
CA PRO A 357 -42.01 -6.90 16.69
C PRO A 357 -41.49 -5.79 17.63
N HIS A 358 -42.32 -5.35 18.57
CA HIS A 358 -42.05 -4.21 19.47
C HIS A 358 -40.70 -4.29 20.17
N LYS A 359 -40.32 -5.47 20.67
CA LYS A 359 -39.02 -5.68 21.34
C LYS A 359 -37.85 -5.42 20.41
N PHE A 360 -37.98 -5.74 19.12
CA PHE A 360 -36.95 -5.47 18.13
C PHE A 360 -36.87 -3.97 17.83
N TYR A 361 -38.00 -3.28 17.66
CA TYR A 361 -38.01 -1.83 17.44
C TYR A 361 -37.48 -1.04 18.64
N GLU A 362 -37.81 -1.46 19.86
CA GLU A 362 -37.24 -0.89 21.09
C GLU A 362 -35.74 -1.16 21.19
N ALA A 363 -35.28 -2.38 20.86
CA ALA A 363 -33.86 -2.69 20.82
C ALA A 363 -33.12 -1.78 19.84
N LEU A 364 -33.69 -1.55 18.64
CA LEU A 364 -33.19 -0.60 17.63
C LEU A 364 -33.37 0.88 18.01
N LYS A 365 -33.96 1.18 19.18
CA LYS A 365 -34.27 2.54 19.65
C LYS A 365 -35.17 3.33 18.68
N LEU A 366 -36.06 2.67 17.95
CA LEU A 366 -37.05 3.28 17.05
C LEU A 366 -38.35 3.63 17.78
N THR A 367 -38.69 2.86 18.81
CA THR A 367 -39.87 3.06 19.65
C THR A 367 -39.47 3.16 21.12
N ARG A 368 -40.34 3.74 21.93
CA ARG A 368 -40.26 3.71 23.39
C ARG A 368 -41.67 3.59 23.96
N GLY A 369 -42.03 2.42 24.50
CA GLY A 369 -43.42 2.15 24.89
C GLY A 369 -44.34 2.17 23.67
N LYS A 370 -45.38 3.02 23.70
CA LYS A 370 -46.39 3.08 22.62
C LYS A 370 -46.11 4.13 21.53
N GLY A 371 -44.98 4.82 21.59
CA GLY A 371 -44.65 5.91 20.65
C GLY A 371 -43.31 5.73 19.96
N LEU A 372 -43.11 6.49 18.88
CA LEU A 372 -41.82 6.59 18.21
C LEU A 372 -40.82 7.40 19.05
N THR A 373 -39.55 7.10 18.85
CA THR A 373 -38.44 7.97 19.26
C THR A 373 -38.09 8.95 18.14
N GLU A 374 -37.18 9.88 18.41
CA GLU A 374 -36.59 10.75 17.38
C GLU A 374 -36.01 9.93 16.20
N ASN A 375 -35.37 8.80 16.47
CA ASN A 375 -34.85 7.91 15.42
C ASN A 375 -35.98 7.29 14.58
N GLY A 376 -37.08 6.91 15.22
CA GLY A 376 -38.28 6.40 14.54
C GLY A 376 -38.89 7.44 13.62
N GLU A 377 -39.05 8.68 14.09
CA GLU A 377 -39.56 9.80 13.29
C GLU A 377 -38.65 10.12 12.10
N ILE A 378 -37.33 10.19 12.32
CA ILE A 378 -36.34 10.44 11.26
C ILE A 378 -36.41 9.34 10.20
N LEU A 379 -36.47 8.07 10.62
CA LEU A 379 -36.61 6.94 9.72
C LEU A 379 -37.87 7.07 8.85
N LEU A 380 -39.04 7.38 9.43
CA LEU A 380 -40.29 7.53 8.68
C LEU A 380 -40.25 8.70 7.68
N ARG A 381 -39.67 9.84 8.07
CA ARG A 381 -39.46 10.97 7.12
C ARG A 381 -38.58 10.56 5.95
N TYR A 382 -37.56 9.74 6.20
CA TYR A 382 -36.66 9.26 5.15
C TYR A 382 -37.34 8.22 4.25
N ALA A 383 -37.97 7.20 4.84
CA ALA A 383 -38.66 6.12 4.14
C ALA A 383 -39.85 6.62 3.29
N SER A 384 -40.39 7.79 3.61
CA SER A 384 -41.44 8.43 2.80
C SER A 384 -40.92 9.04 1.49
N ASN A 385 -39.63 9.37 1.43
CA ASN A 385 -38.97 9.92 0.24
C ASN A 385 -38.13 8.89 -0.52
N TYR A 386 -37.70 7.82 0.18
CA TYR A 386 -36.87 6.75 -0.37
C TYR A 386 -37.48 5.40 0.00
N PRO A 387 -38.16 4.69 -0.93
CA PRO A 387 -38.76 3.41 -0.63
C PRO A 387 -37.69 2.40 -0.22
N ILE A 388 -38.00 1.60 0.80
CA ILE A 388 -37.12 0.49 1.20
C ILE A 388 -37.05 -0.53 0.08
N GLU A 389 -35.85 -0.92 -0.29
CA GLU A 389 -35.64 -1.96 -1.28
C GLU A 389 -36.20 -3.30 -0.78
N LYS A 390 -36.92 -3.99 -1.66
CA LYS A 390 -37.42 -5.32 -1.38
C LYS A 390 -36.27 -6.28 -1.09
N TRP A 391 -36.48 -7.15 -0.12
CA TRP A 391 -35.48 -8.16 0.17
C TRP A 391 -35.40 -9.16 -0.98
N GLU A 392 -34.23 -9.22 -1.59
CA GLU A 392 -33.91 -10.25 -2.56
C GLU A 392 -33.74 -11.60 -1.85
N ASP A 393 -34.39 -12.64 -2.38
CA ASP A 393 -34.23 -14.01 -1.91
C ASP A 393 -33.27 -14.75 -2.85
N PHE A 394 -32.08 -15.02 -2.34
CA PHE A 394 -31.06 -15.83 -3.00
C PHE A 394 -30.44 -16.78 -1.98
N PRO A 395 -29.85 -17.92 -2.40
CA PRO A 395 -29.24 -18.85 -1.46
C PRO A 395 -28.07 -18.19 -0.71
N PRO A 396 -28.00 -18.29 0.62
CA PRO A 396 -26.88 -17.75 1.37
C PRO A 396 -25.60 -18.56 1.08
N PRO A 397 -24.42 -18.00 1.35
CA PRO A 397 -23.15 -18.56 0.91
C PRO A 397 -22.78 -19.86 1.65
N TRP A 398 -23.43 -20.15 2.78
CA TRP A 398 -23.31 -21.41 3.52
C TRP A 398 -24.27 -22.51 3.03
N HIS A 399 -25.26 -22.19 2.19
CA HIS A 399 -26.14 -23.17 1.53
C HIS A 399 -25.65 -23.58 0.13
N LEU A 400 -24.64 -22.89 -0.39
CA LEU A 400 -23.91 -23.34 -1.57
C LEU A 400 -22.96 -24.46 -1.13
N GLU A 401 -23.36 -25.71 -1.40
CA GLU A 401 -22.53 -26.89 -1.16
C GLU A 401 -21.09 -26.65 -1.64
N LYS A 402 -20.14 -26.83 -0.72
CA LYS A 402 -18.69 -26.83 -0.96
C LYS A 402 -18.16 -25.50 -1.52
N ILE A 403 -17.75 -24.62 -0.60
CA ILE A 403 -16.57 -23.78 -0.85
C ILE A 403 -15.47 -24.72 -1.34
N ASP A 404 -15.11 -24.64 -2.62
CA ASP A 404 -14.14 -25.52 -3.25
C ASP A 404 -12.84 -25.54 -2.40
N PRO A 405 -12.45 -26.69 -1.82
CA PRO A 405 -11.21 -26.81 -1.06
C PRO A 405 -9.97 -26.40 -1.87
N ARG A 406 -10.06 -26.40 -3.22
CA ARG A 406 -8.96 -26.11 -4.14
C ARG A 406 -8.30 -24.74 -3.99
N ILE A 407 -8.90 -23.79 -3.26
CA ILE A 407 -8.26 -22.47 -3.03
C ILE A 407 -7.29 -22.50 -1.83
N ALA A 408 -7.45 -23.45 -0.92
CA ALA A 408 -6.51 -23.68 0.19
C ALA A 408 -5.59 -24.89 -0.06
N THR A 409 -5.96 -25.76 -0.98
CA THR A 409 -5.23 -26.99 -1.32
C THR A 409 -4.78 -27.01 -2.78
N ASP A 410 -4.62 -25.86 -3.44
CA ASP A 410 -4.01 -25.83 -4.77
C ASP A 410 -2.65 -26.55 -4.66
N PRO A 411 -2.53 -27.78 -5.20
CA PRO A 411 -1.33 -28.58 -5.05
C PRO A 411 -0.14 -27.87 -5.70
N GLU A 412 -0.40 -27.04 -6.71
CA GLU A 412 0.60 -26.26 -7.42
C GLU A 412 1.12 -25.12 -6.52
N PHE A 413 0.24 -24.38 -5.82
CA PHE A 413 0.65 -23.33 -4.89
C PHE A 413 1.41 -23.88 -3.67
N ARG A 414 0.91 -24.97 -3.07
CA ARG A 414 1.57 -25.60 -1.91
C ARG A 414 2.90 -26.23 -2.28
N LYS A 415 2.99 -26.88 -3.44
CA LYS A 415 4.23 -27.44 -3.98
C LYS A 415 5.23 -26.35 -4.33
N LEU A 416 4.79 -25.25 -4.95
CA LEU A 416 5.65 -24.08 -5.23
C LEU A 416 6.20 -23.46 -3.94
N PHE A 417 5.40 -23.38 -2.88
CA PHE A 417 5.82 -22.88 -1.58
C PHE A 417 6.78 -23.84 -0.85
N GLU A 418 6.47 -25.15 -0.81
CA GLU A 418 7.34 -26.17 -0.18
C GLU A 418 8.66 -26.37 -0.95
N GLU A 419 8.66 -26.24 -2.27
CA GLU A 419 9.87 -26.26 -3.11
C GLU A 419 10.70 -24.98 -2.96
N ALA A 420 10.06 -23.82 -2.79
CA ALA A 420 10.74 -22.58 -2.45
C ALA A 420 11.40 -22.65 -1.07
N TRP A 421 10.70 -23.22 -0.07
CA TRP A 421 11.23 -23.41 1.28
C TRP A 421 12.45 -24.34 1.32
N LYS A 422 12.39 -25.50 0.63
CA LYS A 422 13.52 -26.46 0.53
C LYS A 422 14.75 -25.89 -0.17
N ARG A 423 14.61 -24.82 -0.96
CA ARG A 423 15.74 -24.14 -1.63
C ARG A 423 16.37 -23.04 -0.77
N ILE A 424 15.71 -22.64 0.32
CA ILE A 424 16.24 -21.66 1.28
C ILE A 424 17.03 -22.37 2.40
N GLU A 425 16.71 -23.64 2.70
CA GLU A 425 17.44 -24.47 3.68
C GLU A 425 18.71 -25.16 3.12
N LYS A 426 19.02 -24.99 1.83
CA LYS A 426 20.28 -25.43 1.18
C LYS A 426 21.09 -24.23 0.76
#